data_AF-A0A661VNZ5-F1
#
_entry.id   AF-A0A661VNZ5-F1
#
_cell.length_a   1.000
_cell.length_b   1.000
_cell.length_c   1.000
_cell.angle_alpha   90.00
_cell.angle_beta   90.00
_cell.angle_gamma   90.00
#
_symmetry.space_group_name_H-M   'P 1'
#
loop_
_entity.id
_entity.type
_entity.pdbx_description
1 polymer ?
#
loop_
_entity_poly.entity_id
_entity_poly.type
_entity_poly.pdbx_seq_one_letter_code
_entity_poly.pdbx_strand_id
1 'polypeptide(L)'
;MFGIPTLVRILKYLRDEATPHTYEDIISETLASQGNAEKALAKLVESGVVQAEGGLYRYIPTSKAEEFCQKLFALYEQVLQRPRLELLLRGILSQSAPRYFFRKATLMEMLEREGFSSQEVAQKIEEEIEMGYISQLKLVFVTKFPFSPPVYVPLGYISHFGPVPSREYEALREYSQIRGLNFLEEEYLQADYPLELAELGQEYLENEAGEILERLREEAFRQWYGLRR
;
A
#
# COMPACT_ATOMS: atom_id res chain seq x y z
N MET A 1 -9.54 -7.43 10.65
CA MET A 1 -10.43 -7.49 9.47
C MET A 1 -11.37 -6.26 9.45
N PHE A 2 -10.80 -5.07 9.55
CA PHE A 2 -11.56 -3.81 9.56
C PHE A 2 -11.66 -3.29 8.11
N GLY A 3 -12.85 -2.81 7.71
CA GLY A 3 -13.14 -2.33 6.34
C GLY A 3 -14.04 -3.23 5.49
N ILE A 4 -14.26 -4.50 5.88
CA ILE A 4 -15.19 -5.41 5.19
C ILE A 4 -16.60 -5.24 5.77
N PRO A 5 -17.66 -5.04 4.95
CA PRO A 5 -19.03 -4.97 5.44
C PRO A 5 -19.41 -6.22 6.23
N THR A 6 -20.17 -6.05 7.31
CA THR A 6 -20.61 -7.14 8.20
C THR A 6 -21.21 -8.32 7.45
N LEU A 7 -21.99 -8.07 6.40
CA LEU A 7 -22.58 -9.10 5.55
C LEU A 7 -21.53 -9.98 4.87
N VAL A 8 -20.46 -9.38 4.35
CA VAL A 8 -19.40 -10.10 3.63
C VAL A 8 -18.55 -10.92 4.61
N ARG A 9 -18.29 -10.39 5.81
CA ARG A 9 -17.57 -11.14 6.87
C ARG A 9 -18.35 -12.37 7.33
N ILE A 10 -19.64 -12.20 7.60
CA ILE A 10 -20.53 -13.31 8.00
C ILE A 10 -20.64 -14.35 6.89
N LEU A 11 -20.83 -13.90 5.64
CA LEU A 11 -20.91 -14.81 4.51
C LEU A 11 -19.61 -15.60 4.29
N LYS A 12 -18.45 -14.96 4.44
CA LYS A 12 -17.14 -15.62 4.34
C LYS A 12 -16.98 -16.67 5.44
N TYR A 13 -17.24 -16.29 6.69
CA TYR A 13 -17.20 -17.20 7.83
C TYR A 13 -18.08 -18.44 7.63
N LEU A 14 -19.36 -18.24 7.29
CA LEU A 14 -20.31 -19.34 7.09
C LEU A 14 -20.01 -20.22 5.87
N ARG A 15 -19.29 -19.71 4.88
CA ARG A 15 -18.90 -20.48 3.68
C ARG A 15 -17.67 -21.34 3.97
N ASP A 16 -16.69 -20.78 4.67
CA ASP A 16 -15.43 -21.45 4.98
C ASP A 16 -15.64 -22.58 6.02
N GLU A 17 -16.62 -22.41 6.89
CA GLU A 17 -17.06 -23.41 7.86
C GLU A 17 -18.25 -24.22 7.31
N ALA A 18 -18.06 -25.52 7.09
CA ALA A 18 -19.11 -26.38 6.52
C ALA A 18 -20.26 -26.69 7.52
N THR A 19 -20.10 -26.33 8.79
CA THR A 19 -21.04 -26.64 9.88
C THR A 19 -22.07 -25.53 10.10
N PRO A 20 -23.25 -25.84 10.64
CA PRO A 20 -24.17 -24.80 11.10
C PRO A 20 -23.63 -24.09 12.35
N HIS A 21 -23.80 -22.77 12.42
CA HIS A 21 -23.32 -21.94 13.54
C HIS A 21 -24.47 -21.21 14.24
N THR A 22 -24.32 -20.97 15.54
CA THR A 22 -25.29 -20.14 16.27
C THR A 22 -25.09 -18.66 15.95
N TYR A 23 -26.10 -17.85 16.27
CA TYR A 23 -25.99 -16.39 16.19
C TYR A 23 -24.82 -15.83 17.02
N GLU A 24 -24.58 -16.43 18.19
CA GLU A 24 -23.54 -16.01 19.13
C GLU A 24 -22.14 -16.33 18.59
N ASP A 25 -21.95 -17.51 18.01
CA ASP A 25 -20.70 -17.90 17.35
C ASP A 25 -20.35 -16.93 16.21
N ILE A 26 -21.35 -16.60 15.37
CA ILE A 26 -21.17 -15.69 14.24
C ILE A 26 -20.77 -14.29 14.70
N ILE A 27 -21.38 -13.77 15.77
CA ILE A 27 -21.02 -12.46 16.34
C ILE A 27 -19.58 -12.48 16.88
N SER A 28 -19.25 -13.52 17.63
CA SER A 28 -17.92 -13.74 18.22
C SER A 28 -16.84 -13.72 17.16
N GLU A 29 -16.96 -14.59 16.16
CA GLU A 29 -15.90 -14.80 15.16
C GLU A 29 -15.80 -13.68 14.13
N THR A 30 -16.92 -13.01 13.82
CA THR A 30 -16.93 -11.94 12.81
C THR A 30 -16.80 -10.53 13.40
N LEU A 31 -16.70 -10.42 14.74
CA LEU A 31 -16.64 -9.17 15.49
C LEU A 31 -17.75 -8.19 15.04
N ALA A 32 -18.95 -8.71 14.82
CA ALA A 32 -20.10 -7.94 14.33
C ALA A 32 -20.93 -7.41 15.50
N SER A 33 -21.31 -6.13 15.47
CA SER A 33 -22.31 -5.62 16.41
C SER A 33 -23.66 -6.31 16.15
N GLN A 34 -24.38 -6.67 17.22
CA GLN A 34 -25.67 -7.40 17.16
C GLN A 34 -26.63 -6.86 16.09
N GLY A 35 -26.96 -5.56 16.11
CA GLY A 35 -27.92 -4.99 15.14
C GLY A 35 -27.47 -5.04 13.67
N ASN A 36 -26.16 -5.14 13.40
CA ASN A 36 -25.65 -5.30 12.03
C ASN A 36 -25.58 -6.77 11.63
N ALA A 37 -25.30 -7.68 12.57
CA ALA A 37 -25.31 -9.12 12.34
C ALA A 37 -26.72 -9.60 11.99
N GLU A 38 -27.74 -9.15 12.73
CA GLU A 38 -29.15 -9.48 12.48
C GLU A 38 -29.61 -9.04 11.08
N LYS A 39 -29.34 -7.78 10.70
CA LYS A 39 -29.65 -7.27 9.35
C LYS A 39 -28.92 -8.03 8.24
N ALA A 40 -27.66 -8.39 8.49
CA ALA A 40 -26.86 -9.14 7.53
C ALA A 40 -27.40 -10.57 7.33
N LEU A 41 -27.64 -11.29 8.41
CA LEU A 41 -28.18 -12.65 8.38
C LEU A 41 -29.58 -12.68 7.75
N ALA A 42 -30.45 -11.73 8.08
CA ALA A 42 -31.77 -11.62 7.46
C ALA A 42 -31.67 -11.49 5.93
N LYS A 43 -30.77 -10.63 5.43
CA LYS A 43 -30.52 -10.49 3.98
C LYS A 43 -29.93 -11.73 3.34
N LEU A 44 -29.00 -12.40 4.03
CA LEU A 44 -28.39 -13.63 3.53
C LEU A 44 -29.41 -14.77 3.43
N VAL A 45 -30.32 -14.86 4.40
CA VAL A 45 -31.45 -15.81 4.39
C VAL A 45 -32.46 -15.46 3.30
N GLU A 46 -32.86 -14.20 3.18
CA GLU A 46 -33.76 -13.73 2.11
C GLU A 46 -33.19 -14.02 0.71
N SER A 47 -31.87 -13.88 0.54
CA SER A 47 -31.18 -14.17 -0.72
C SER A 47 -31.04 -15.67 -1.05
N GLY A 48 -31.38 -16.55 -0.10
CA GLY A 48 -31.27 -18.01 -0.24
C GLY A 48 -29.83 -18.54 -0.19
N VAL A 49 -28.86 -17.70 0.20
CA VAL A 49 -27.44 -18.07 0.32
C VAL A 49 -27.15 -18.72 1.67
N VAL A 50 -27.92 -18.35 2.71
CA VAL A 50 -27.86 -18.93 4.05
C VAL A 50 -29.22 -19.51 4.43
N GLN A 51 -29.22 -20.65 5.10
CA GLN A 51 -30.42 -21.25 5.71
C GLN A 51 -30.40 -20.97 7.21
N ALA A 52 -31.54 -20.58 7.78
CA ALA A 52 -31.76 -20.50 9.21
C ALA A 52 -32.71 -21.62 9.65
N GLU A 53 -32.27 -22.53 10.52
CA GLU A 53 -33.08 -23.62 11.05
C GLU A 53 -32.72 -23.90 12.51
N GLY A 54 -33.72 -23.90 13.40
CA GLY A 54 -33.50 -24.20 14.83
C GLY A 54 -32.55 -23.24 15.55
N GLY A 55 -32.42 -21.99 15.09
CA GLY A 55 -31.46 -21.02 15.66
C GLY A 55 -30.03 -21.15 15.14
N LEU A 56 -29.80 -22.07 14.20
CA LEU A 56 -28.53 -22.28 13.52
C LEU A 56 -28.58 -21.69 12.10
N TYR A 57 -27.45 -21.17 11.65
CA TYR A 57 -27.25 -20.62 10.32
C TYR A 57 -26.23 -21.47 9.55
N ARG A 58 -26.56 -21.84 8.31
CA ARG A 58 -25.67 -22.61 7.45
C ARG A 58 -25.63 -22.03 6.05
N TYR A 59 -24.44 -21.96 5.45
CA TYR A 59 -24.31 -21.65 4.04
C TYR A 59 -24.88 -22.77 3.15
N ILE A 60 -25.52 -22.38 2.03
CA ILE A 60 -26.07 -23.32 1.05
C ILE A 60 -25.22 -23.29 -0.23
N PRO A 61 -24.38 -24.30 -0.48
CA PRO A 61 -23.53 -24.35 -1.66
C PRO A 61 -24.36 -24.73 -2.90
N THR A 62 -24.98 -23.74 -3.53
CA THR A 62 -25.58 -23.88 -4.86
C THR A 62 -24.63 -23.30 -5.91
N SER A 63 -24.70 -23.75 -7.16
CA SER A 63 -23.85 -23.21 -8.24
C SER A 63 -23.99 -21.69 -8.38
N LYS A 64 -25.20 -21.16 -8.16
CA LYS A 64 -25.49 -19.72 -8.19
C LYS A 64 -24.93 -18.98 -6.98
N ALA A 65 -25.01 -19.59 -5.79
CA ALA A 65 -24.44 -19.02 -4.57
C ALA A 65 -22.91 -18.97 -4.65
N GLU A 66 -22.27 -20.03 -5.15
CA GLU A 66 -20.82 -20.05 -5.36
C GLU A 66 -20.34 -18.97 -6.33
N GLU A 67 -21.00 -18.84 -7.49
CA GLU A 67 -20.65 -17.81 -8.47
C GLU A 67 -20.83 -16.39 -7.90
N PHE A 68 -21.91 -16.17 -7.15
CA PHE A 68 -22.15 -14.91 -6.46
C PHE A 68 -21.09 -14.61 -5.41
N CYS A 69 -20.79 -15.56 -4.52
CA CYS A 69 -19.76 -15.44 -3.49
C CYS A 69 -18.39 -15.17 -4.11
N GLN A 70 -18.03 -15.89 -5.17
CA GLN A 70 -16.75 -15.71 -5.84
C GLN A 70 -16.61 -14.29 -6.43
N LYS A 71 -17.65 -13.78 -7.12
CA LYS A 71 -17.64 -12.41 -7.66
C LYS A 71 -17.63 -11.36 -6.56
N LEU A 72 -18.41 -11.58 -5.49
CA LEU A 72 -18.49 -10.67 -4.36
C LEU A 72 -17.15 -10.59 -3.62
N PHE A 73 -16.51 -11.72 -3.32
CA PHE A 73 -15.22 -11.74 -2.66
C PHE A 73 -14.10 -11.17 -3.54
N ALA A 74 -14.08 -11.49 -4.83
CA ALA A 74 -13.12 -10.89 -5.76
C ALA A 74 -13.26 -9.36 -5.82
N LEU A 75 -14.50 -8.85 -5.85
CA LEU A 75 -14.78 -7.42 -5.81
C LEU A 75 -14.29 -6.79 -4.50
N TYR A 76 -14.59 -7.41 -3.35
CA TYR A 76 -14.15 -6.87 -2.07
C TYR A 76 -12.64 -7.02 -1.87
N GLU A 77 -11.98 -8.06 -2.39
CA GLU A 77 -10.52 -8.14 -2.42
C GLU A 77 -9.92 -6.97 -3.22
N GLN A 78 -10.45 -6.67 -4.40
CA GLN A 78 -10.03 -5.51 -5.19
C GLN A 78 -10.33 -4.16 -4.50
N VAL A 79 -11.51 -4.03 -3.92
CA VAL A 79 -11.96 -2.81 -3.22
C VAL A 79 -11.24 -2.62 -1.89
N LEU A 80 -10.69 -3.67 -1.27
CA LEU A 80 -9.89 -3.58 -0.04
C LEU A 80 -8.41 -3.35 -0.33
N GLN A 81 -7.89 -3.90 -1.43
CA GLN A 81 -6.49 -3.70 -1.84
C GLN A 81 -6.22 -2.26 -2.26
N ARG A 82 -7.15 -1.59 -2.95
CA ARG A 82 -6.97 -0.19 -3.38
C ARG A 82 -6.82 0.82 -2.22
N PRO A 83 -7.69 0.82 -1.20
CA PRO A 83 -7.49 1.61 0.01
C PRO A 83 -6.22 1.22 0.76
N ARG A 84 -5.86 -0.07 0.80
CA ARG A 84 -4.61 -0.50 1.46
C ARG A 84 -3.38 0.04 0.75
N LEU A 85 -3.31 -0.05 -0.58
CA LEU A 85 -2.22 0.50 -1.38
C LEU A 85 -2.13 2.02 -1.19
N GLU A 86 -3.27 2.70 -1.25
CA GLU A 86 -3.34 4.15 -1.08
C GLU A 86 -2.86 4.59 0.32
N LEU A 87 -3.33 3.92 1.36
CA LEU A 87 -2.94 4.21 2.74
C LEU A 87 -1.46 3.89 3.00
N LEU A 88 -0.95 2.77 2.46
CA LEU A 88 0.47 2.45 2.54
C LEU A 88 1.33 3.45 1.78
N LEU A 89 1.00 3.76 0.53
CA LEU A 89 1.72 4.73 -0.29
C LEU A 89 1.79 6.09 0.41
N ARG A 90 0.64 6.58 0.88
CA ARG A 90 0.54 7.85 1.61
C ARG A 90 1.30 7.81 2.92
N GLY A 91 1.14 6.76 3.71
CA GLY A 91 1.84 6.62 4.98
C GLY A 91 3.36 6.55 4.82
N ILE A 92 3.87 5.82 3.81
CA ILE A 92 5.31 5.68 3.54
C ILE A 92 5.88 7.03 3.11
N LEU A 93 5.20 7.73 2.19
CA LEU A 93 5.68 9.00 1.66
C LEU A 93 5.45 10.18 2.62
N SER A 94 4.49 10.07 3.53
CA SER A 94 4.18 11.11 4.52
C SER A 94 4.96 10.96 5.82
N GLN A 95 5.94 10.06 5.91
CA GLN A 95 6.73 9.90 7.13
C GLN A 95 7.27 11.24 7.62
N SER A 96 7.16 11.46 8.94
CA SER A 96 7.34 12.77 9.56
C SER A 96 8.73 13.38 9.33
N ALA A 97 8.76 14.71 9.47
CA ALA A 97 9.87 15.61 9.16
C ALA A 97 11.30 15.12 9.53
N PRO A 98 12.34 15.59 8.80
CA PRO A 98 12.28 16.56 7.70
C PRO A 98 11.58 16.04 6.44
N ARG A 99 11.15 16.93 5.54
CA ARG A 99 10.61 16.51 4.24
C ARG A 99 11.72 15.82 3.45
N TYR A 100 11.42 14.63 2.90
CA TYR A 100 12.36 13.85 2.11
C TYR A 100 11.81 13.58 0.71
N PHE A 101 12.74 13.42 -0.21
CA PHE A 101 12.54 12.73 -1.47
C PHE A 101 12.79 11.25 -1.25
N PHE A 102 11.85 10.39 -1.64
CA PHE A 102 11.90 8.94 -1.49
C PHE A 102 12.21 8.27 -2.83
N ARG A 103 13.20 7.37 -2.88
CA ARG A 103 13.58 6.67 -4.11
C ARG A 103 12.44 5.78 -4.60
N LYS A 104 11.90 6.08 -5.78
CA LYS A 104 10.73 5.40 -6.37
C LYS A 104 10.95 3.89 -6.48
N ALA A 105 12.13 3.45 -6.94
CA ALA A 105 12.45 2.03 -7.05
C ALA A 105 12.32 1.29 -5.71
N THR A 106 12.78 1.90 -4.61
CA THR A 106 12.67 1.31 -3.26
C THR A 106 11.21 1.22 -2.81
N LEU A 107 10.42 2.27 -3.06
CA LEU A 107 8.99 2.25 -2.76
C LEU A 107 8.25 1.14 -3.51
N MET A 108 8.56 0.97 -4.80
CA MET A 108 8.01 -0.09 -5.64
C MET A 108 8.34 -1.47 -5.07
N GLU A 109 9.62 -1.73 -4.78
CA GLU A 109 10.08 -3.00 -4.19
C GLU A 109 9.41 -3.28 -2.83
N MET A 110 9.18 -2.27 -2.00
CA MET A 110 8.50 -2.42 -0.73
C MET A 110 7.03 -2.82 -0.93
N LEU A 111 6.30 -2.11 -1.79
CA LEU A 111 4.89 -2.39 -2.04
C LEU A 111 4.69 -3.74 -2.78
N GLU A 112 5.63 -4.15 -3.62
CA GLU A 112 5.62 -5.49 -4.23
C GLU A 112 5.72 -6.61 -3.19
N ARG A 113 6.55 -6.44 -2.16
CA ARG A 113 6.65 -7.40 -1.04
C ARG A 113 5.37 -7.48 -0.22
N GLU A 114 4.56 -6.42 -0.21
CA GLU A 114 3.24 -6.39 0.43
C GLU A 114 2.13 -7.05 -0.40
N GLY A 115 2.48 -7.54 -1.59
CA GLY A 115 1.59 -8.29 -2.47
C GLY A 115 0.95 -7.47 -3.59
N PHE A 116 1.36 -6.20 -3.78
CA PHE A 116 0.88 -5.38 -4.88
C PHE A 116 1.66 -5.66 -6.17
N SER A 117 1.02 -5.55 -7.32
CA SER A 117 1.72 -5.70 -8.59
C SER A 117 2.47 -4.42 -8.97
N SER A 118 3.62 -4.53 -9.65
CA SER A 118 4.38 -3.36 -10.11
C SER A 118 3.52 -2.41 -10.95
N GLN A 119 2.64 -2.97 -11.79
CA GLN A 119 1.74 -2.17 -12.63
C GLN A 119 0.73 -1.37 -11.79
N GLU A 120 0.13 -1.99 -10.78
CA GLU A 120 -0.83 -1.34 -9.89
C GLU A 120 -0.17 -0.22 -9.08
N VAL A 121 1.04 -0.46 -8.55
CA VAL A 121 1.79 0.55 -7.80
C VAL A 121 2.18 1.72 -8.71
N ALA A 122 2.71 1.43 -9.91
CA ALA A 122 3.09 2.47 -10.87
C ALA A 122 1.90 3.33 -11.28
N GLN A 123 0.76 2.72 -11.59
CA GLN A 123 -0.47 3.42 -11.92
C GLN A 123 -0.91 4.32 -10.77
N LYS A 124 -0.89 3.82 -9.53
CA LYS A 124 -1.31 4.61 -8.36
C LYS A 124 -0.38 5.80 -8.10
N ILE A 125 0.93 5.64 -8.27
CA ILE A 125 1.88 6.75 -8.18
C ILE A 125 1.57 7.81 -9.24
N GLU A 126 1.29 7.40 -10.47
CA GLU A 126 0.95 8.33 -11.56
C GLU A 126 -0.35 9.09 -11.29
N GLU A 127 -1.39 8.41 -10.78
CA GLU A 127 -2.64 9.05 -10.33
C GLU A 127 -2.40 10.12 -9.25
N GLU A 128 -1.58 9.83 -8.22
CA GLU A 128 -1.28 10.78 -7.15
C GLU A 128 -0.38 11.95 -7.65
N ILE A 129 0.44 11.74 -8.69
CA ILE A 129 1.18 12.81 -9.37
C ILE A 129 0.22 13.72 -10.16
N GLU A 130 -0.71 13.14 -10.92
CA GLU A 130 -1.72 13.89 -11.69
C GLU A 130 -2.63 14.73 -10.79
N MET A 131 -2.94 14.22 -9.59
CA MET A 131 -3.68 14.96 -8.56
C MET A 131 -2.83 16.05 -7.87
N GLY A 132 -1.53 16.12 -8.14
CA GLY A 132 -0.61 17.10 -7.56
C GLY A 132 -0.15 16.77 -6.14
N TYR A 133 -0.43 15.56 -5.64
CA TYR A 133 -0.04 15.16 -4.29
C TYR A 133 1.38 14.59 -4.21
N ILE A 134 1.93 14.14 -5.34
CA ILE A 134 3.32 13.70 -5.45
C ILE A 134 4.04 14.52 -6.51
N SER A 135 5.22 15.01 -6.17
CA SER A 135 6.18 15.56 -7.14
C SER A 135 7.28 14.55 -7.43
N GLN A 136 7.69 14.45 -8.70
CA GLN A 136 8.79 13.57 -9.12
C GLN A 136 10.04 14.38 -9.48
N LEU A 137 11.20 13.91 -9.02
CA LEU A 137 12.52 14.46 -9.33
C LEU A 137 13.43 13.35 -9.85
N LYS A 138 14.15 13.61 -10.94
CA LYS A 138 15.22 12.71 -11.41
C LYS A 138 16.57 13.22 -10.92
N LEU A 139 17.30 12.36 -10.21
CA LEU A 139 18.65 12.64 -9.75
C LEU A 139 19.65 11.76 -10.50
N VAL A 140 20.79 12.36 -10.85
CA VAL A 140 21.90 11.68 -11.50
C VAL A 140 23.10 11.69 -10.55
N PHE A 141 23.68 10.52 -10.32
CA PHE A 141 24.89 10.35 -9.54
C PHE A 141 26.02 9.91 -10.47
N VAL A 142 27.10 10.71 -10.51
CA VAL A 142 28.31 10.40 -11.27
C VAL A 142 29.43 10.11 -10.28
N THR A 143 29.92 8.86 -10.26
CA THR A 143 30.88 8.42 -9.23
C THR A 143 32.04 7.61 -9.82
N LYS A 144 33.19 7.63 -9.14
CA LYS A 144 34.36 6.79 -9.48
C LYS A 144 34.33 5.41 -8.85
N PHE A 145 33.52 5.23 -7.81
CA PHE A 145 33.45 4.02 -7.01
C PHE A 145 32.02 3.47 -7.02
N PRO A 146 31.82 2.17 -6.72
CA PRO A 146 30.49 1.64 -6.51
C PRO A 146 29.74 2.50 -5.49
N PHE A 147 28.60 3.04 -5.91
CA PHE A 147 27.75 3.91 -5.11
C PHE A 147 26.34 3.37 -5.13
N SER A 148 25.71 3.31 -3.96
CA SER A 148 24.30 2.97 -3.85
C SER A 148 23.53 4.26 -3.58
N PRO A 149 22.65 4.69 -4.51
CA PRO A 149 21.84 5.88 -4.29
C PRO A 149 20.99 5.76 -3.02
N PRO A 150 20.90 6.83 -2.22
CA PRO A 150 20.16 6.78 -0.97
C PRO A 150 18.67 6.56 -1.22
N VAL A 151 17.98 5.86 -0.31
CA VAL A 151 16.52 5.70 -0.29
C VAL A 151 15.86 7.05 -0.02
N TYR A 152 16.46 7.89 0.82
CA TYR A 152 15.94 9.21 1.16
C TYR A 152 16.93 10.30 0.83
N VAL A 153 16.46 11.42 0.25
CA VAL A 153 17.24 12.66 0.14
C VAL A 153 16.48 13.76 0.90
N PRO A 154 17.04 14.32 1.99
CA PRO A 154 16.41 15.43 2.69
C PRO A 154 16.24 16.62 1.75
N LEU A 155 15.12 17.34 1.85
CA LEU A 155 14.84 18.50 1.01
C LEU A 155 15.97 19.54 1.06
N GLY A 156 16.55 19.77 2.24
CA GLY A 156 17.70 20.68 2.41
C GLY A 156 18.98 20.23 1.71
N TYR A 157 19.11 18.95 1.35
CA TYR A 157 20.27 18.44 0.60
C TYR A 157 20.14 18.64 -0.91
N ILE A 158 18.95 18.97 -1.43
CA ILE A 158 18.74 19.22 -2.86
C ILE A 158 19.59 20.38 -3.36
N SER A 159 19.91 21.37 -2.53
CA SER A 159 20.79 22.49 -2.90
C SER A 159 22.23 22.07 -3.23
N HIS A 160 22.64 20.85 -2.89
CA HIS A 160 23.95 20.31 -3.27
C HIS A 160 23.96 19.69 -4.68
N PHE A 161 22.79 19.52 -5.31
CA PHE A 161 22.69 19.03 -6.67
C PHE A 161 22.68 20.21 -7.66
N GLY A 162 23.47 20.09 -8.72
CA GLY A 162 23.45 21.02 -9.85
C GLY A 162 22.36 20.63 -10.86
N PRO A 163 21.62 21.59 -11.44
CA PRO A 163 20.71 21.27 -12.53
C PRO A 163 21.50 20.80 -13.74
N VAL A 164 21.04 19.73 -14.39
CA VAL A 164 21.59 19.25 -15.65
C VAL A 164 20.56 19.52 -16.75
N PRO A 165 20.80 20.52 -17.62
CA PRO A 165 19.91 20.78 -18.75
C PRO A 165 19.80 19.55 -19.66
N SER A 166 18.62 19.30 -20.23
CA SER A 166 18.37 18.10 -21.07
C SER A 166 19.37 17.95 -22.22
N ARG A 167 19.86 19.07 -22.78
CA ARG A 167 20.87 19.08 -23.85
C ARG A 167 22.28 18.66 -23.39
N GLU A 168 22.59 18.85 -22.12
CA GLU A 168 23.89 18.53 -21.51
C GLU A 168 23.88 17.15 -20.86
N TYR A 169 22.69 16.59 -20.66
CA TYR A 169 22.47 15.27 -20.07
C TYR A 169 23.17 14.15 -20.82
N GLU A 170 22.95 14.05 -22.13
CA GLU A 170 23.56 13.00 -22.96
C GLU A 170 25.08 13.17 -23.03
N ALA A 171 25.55 14.41 -23.14
CA ALA A 171 26.99 14.71 -23.11
C ALA A 171 27.64 14.30 -21.78
N LEU A 172 26.95 14.50 -20.65
CA LEU A 172 27.41 14.07 -19.33
C LEU A 172 27.46 12.53 -19.22
N ARG A 173 26.46 11.84 -19.77
CA ARG A 173 26.40 10.37 -19.81
C ARG A 173 27.55 9.80 -20.65
N GLU A 174 27.75 10.31 -21.85
CA GLU A 174 28.86 9.92 -22.74
C GLU A 174 30.23 10.20 -22.08
N TYR A 175 30.41 11.39 -21.53
CA TYR A 175 31.63 11.76 -20.81
C TYR A 175 31.94 10.79 -19.67
N SER A 176 30.91 10.40 -18.90
CA SER A 176 31.05 9.47 -17.79
C SER A 176 31.49 8.09 -18.27
N GLN A 177 30.89 7.58 -19.36
CA GLN A 177 31.30 6.31 -19.97
C GLN A 177 32.75 6.33 -20.46
N ILE A 178 33.16 7.38 -21.18
CA ILE A 178 34.55 7.53 -21.69
C ILE A 178 35.56 7.54 -20.54
N ARG A 179 35.18 8.13 -19.40
CA ARG A 179 36.05 8.24 -18.22
C ARG A 179 35.96 7.03 -17.29
N GLY A 180 35.17 6.00 -17.63
CA GLY A 180 34.94 4.84 -16.77
C GLY A 180 34.27 5.20 -15.44
N LEU A 181 33.47 6.27 -15.42
CA LEU A 181 32.67 6.69 -14.28
C LEU A 181 31.33 5.93 -14.28
N ASN A 182 30.84 5.59 -13.10
CA ASN A 182 29.48 5.11 -12.94
C ASN A 182 28.52 6.27 -13.15
N PHE A 183 27.48 6.05 -13.95
CA PHE A 183 26.39 6.98 -14.20
C PHE A 183 25.10 6.31 -13.72
N LEU A 184 24.56 6.77 -12.61
CA LEU A 184 23.37 6.20 -11.98
C LEU A 184 22.23 7.19 -12.04
N GLU A 185 21.09 6.74 -12.53
CA GLU A 185 19.88 7.53 -12.70
C GLU A 185 18.81 7.01 -11.76
N GLU A 186 18.23 7.89 -10.96
CA GLU A 186 17.23 7.50 -9.98
C GLU A 186 16.07 8.50 -9.99
N GLU A 187 14.87 7.96 -9.86
CA GLU A 187 13.66 8.75 -9.67
C GLU A 187 13.32 8.82 -8.19
N TYR A 188 13.05 10.02 -7.71
CA TYR A 188 12.62 10.28 -6.35
C TYR A 188 11.26 10.95 -6.33
N LEU A 189 10.47 10.63 -5.32
CA LEU A 189 9.12 11.11 -5.08
C LEU A 189 9.10 11.98 -3.83
N GLN A 190 8.43 13.11 -3.89
CA GLN A 190 8.15 13.95 -2.74
C GLN A 190 6.64 14.06 -2.57
N ALA A 191 6.14 13.67 -1.41
CA ALA A 191 4.76 13.90 -1.06
C ALA A 191 4.50 15.35 -0.63
N ASP A 192 3.35 15.86 -1.05
CA ASP A 192 2.74 17.12 -0.61
C ASP A 192 1.24 16.90 -0.37
N TYR A 193 0.92 15.82 0.35
CA TYR A 193 -0.46 15.48 0.71
C TYR A 193 -1.05 16.55 1.66
N PRO A 194 -2.36 16.85 1.52
CA PRO A 194 -3.14 17.48 2.58
C PRO A 194 -2.98 16.72 3.90
N LEU A 195 -3.00 17.46 5.02
CA LEU A 195 -2.76 16.90 6.35
C LEU A 195 -3.70 15.72 6.65
N GLU A 196 -4.97 15.85 6.27
CA GLU A 196 -6.00 14.84 6.50
C GLU A 196 -5.69 13.52 5.78
N LEU A 197 -5.09 13.58 4.58
CA LEU A 197 -4.71 12.38 3.83
C LEU A 197 -3.39 11.78 4.35
N ALA A 198 -2.47 12.64 4.78
CA ALA A 198 -1.21 12.22 5.38
C ALA A 198 -1.44 11.48 6.71
N GLU A 199 -2.27 12.03 7.59
CA GLU A 199 -2.60 11.45 8.89
C GLU A 199 -3.24 10.07 8.74
N LEU A 200 -4.21 9.90 7.83
CA LEU A 200 -4.82 8.59 7.57
C LEU A 200 -3.81 7.54 7.13
N GLY A 201 -2.87 7.91 6.25
CA GLY A 201 -1.81 7.01 5.81
C GLY A 201 -0.84 6.67 6.94
N GLN A 202 -0.46 7.65 7.76
CA GLN A 202 0.41 7.45 8.91
C GLN A 202 -0.23 6.55 9.98
N GLU A 203 -1.48 6.81 10.36
CA GLU A 203 -2.23 5.99 11.31
C GLU A 203 -2.36 4.55 10.83
N TYR A 204 -2.62 4.34 9.54
CA TYR A 204 -2.63 3.00 8.97
C TYR A 204 -1.27 2.31 9.13
N LEU A 205 -0.18 3.02 8.85
CA LEU A 205 1.17 2.47 8.93
C LEU A 205 1.57 2.13 10.36
N GLU A 206 1.21 2.97 11.33
CA GLU A 206 1.48 2.75 12.75
C GLU A 206 0.66 1.59 13.33
N ASN A 207 -0.63 1.50 13.00
CA ASN A 207 -1.54 0.54 13.60
C ASN A 207 -1.56 -0.82 12.90
N GLU A 208 -1.41 -0.84 11.58
CA GLU A 208 -1.63 -2.03 10.75
C GLU A 208 -0.38 -2.49 9.99
N ALA A 209 0.66 -1.64 9.88
CA ALA A 209 1.87 -1.95 9.09
C ALA A 209 3.19 -1.57 9.80
N GLY A 210 3.24 -1.70 11.13
CA GLY A 210 4.39 -1.27 11.94
C GLY A 210 5.73 -1.89 11.55
N GLU A 211 5.74 -3.10 10.97
CA GLU A 211 6.98 -3.72 10.46
C GLU A 211 7.59 -2.95 9.27
N ILE A 212 6.75 -2.35 8.42
CA ILE A 212 7.21 -1.48 7.33
C ILE A 212 7.82 -0.22 7.93
N LEU A 213 7.17 0.39 8.92
CA LEU A 213 7.65 1.59 9.60
C LEU A 213 9.05 1.37 10.20
N GLU A 214 9.27 0.27 10.89
CA GLU A 214 10.56 -0.06 11.49
C GLU A 214 11.64 -0.29 10.42
N ARG A 215 11.30 -0.96 9.31
CA ARG A 215 12.23 -1.12 8.18
C ARG A 215 12.63 0.23 7.57
N LEU A 216 11.66 1.13 7.37
CA LEU A 216 11.92 2.48 6.85
C LEU A 216 12.89 3.25 7.77
N ARG A 217 12.70 3.15 9.09
CA ARG A 217 13.57 3.76 10.10
C ARG A 217 14.97 3.17 10.07
N GLU A 218 15.09 1.85 9.98
CA GLU A 218 16.39 1.18 9.88
C GLU A 218 17.16 1.58 8.61
N GLU A 219 16.48 1.60 7.45
CA GLU A 219 17.11 1.98 6.18
C GLU A 219 17.56 3.44 6.19
N ALA A 220 16.72 4.35 6.69
CA ALA A 220 17.06 5.75 6.86
C ALA A 220 18.27 5.93 7.80
N PHE A 221 18.30 5.21 8.92
CA PHE A 221 19.40 5.24 9.88
C PHE A 221 20.71 4.73 9.26
N ARG A 222 20.69 3.56 8.60
CA ARG A 222 21.88 2.96 7.99
C ARG A 222 22.53 3.87 6.96
N GLN A 223 21.72 4.56 6.15
CA GLN A 223 22.26 5.41 5.09
C GLN A 223 22.82 6.73 5.60
N TRP A 224 22.16 7.42 6.52
CA TRP A 224 22.60 8.77 6.94
C TRP A 224 23.55 8.77 8.14
N TYR A 225 23.43 7.82 9.07
CA TYR A 225 24.40 7.67 10.17
C TYR A 225 25.61 6.81 9.80
N GLY A 226 25.47 5.88 8.84
CA GLY A 226 26.58 5.10 8.30
C GLY A 226 27.61 5.94 7.51
N LEU A 227 27.18 7.08 6.96
CA LEU A 227 28.05 8.04 6.26
C LEU A 227 28.91 8.92 7.18
N ARG A 228 28.74 8.83 8.52
CA ARG A 228 29.53 9.60 9.52
C ARG A 228 30.73 8.82 10.10
N ARG A 229 31.14 7.71 9.49
CA ARG A 229 32.35 6.97 9.88
C ARG A 229 33.42 7.01 8.80
#